data_AF-M5UAR3-F1
#
_entry.id   AF-M5UAR3-F1
#
_cell.length_a   1.000
_cell.length_b   1.000
_cell.length_c   1.000
_cell.angle_alpha   90.00
_cell.angle_beta   90.00
_cell.angle_gamma   90.00
#
_symmetry.space_group_name_H-M   'P 1'
#
loop_
_entity.id
_entity.type
_entity.pdbx_description
1 polymer ?
#
loop_
_entity_poly.entity_id
_entity_poly.type
_entity_poly.pdbx_seq_one_letter_code
_entity_poly.pdbx_strand_id
1 'polypeptide(L)'
;MAYGIDLGHSIEQQVRSRMTLTSADLKGIQIKSPGSAKLTKPLLQQSGMSLSWWPDHLRSPEFDVPRERLKNAVIKINQFAGDDTIEFEALKELRLASAALSQAYMSQYPPSRKKTLSTAETMQYIRTEDFLARLFQTIQRMRDTGKVERMGTSQPFDIDRHGADAAKLATWMLQNGVSFGKPVPGNEAAYSRLFTKFADLYGLVGG
;
A
#
# COMPACT_ATOMS: atom_id res chain seq x y z
N MET A 1 5.62 32.28 44.34
CA MET A 1 4.69 31.56 43.45
C MET A 1 5.24 31.71 42.04
N ALA A 2 5.86 30.67 41.49
CA ALA A 2 6.40 30.69 40.14
C ALA A 2 5.29 30.33 39.16
N TYR A 3 4.80 31.32 38.41
CA TYR A 3 3.97 31.10 37.23
C TYR A 3 4.88 30.70 36.06
N GLY A 4 5.31 29.44 36.05
CA GLY A 4 5.88 28.82 34.86
C GLY A 4 4.73 28.42 33.95
N ILE A 5 4.39 29.23 32.96
CA ILE A 5 3.56 28.75 31.85
C ILE A 5 4.38 27.68 31.17
N ASP A 6 3.92 26.43 31.22
CA ASP A 6 4.52 25.31 30.53
C ASP A 6 4.28 25.46 29.02
N LEU A 7 5.11 26.32 28.41
CA LEU A 7 5.06 26.66 26.99
C LEU A 7 5.31 25.44 26.09
N GLY A 8 6.01 24.42 26.61
CA GLY A 8 6.27 23.17 25.88
C GLY A 8 4.98 22.43 25.58
N HIS A 9 4.12 22.25 26.60
CA HIS A 9 2.83 21.58 26.42
C HIS A 9 1.85 22.35 25.52
N SER A 10 1.83 23.69 25.55
CA SER A 10 0.91 24.45 24.70
C SER A 10 1.31 24.42 23.22
N ILE A 11 2.62 24.47 22.92
CA ILE A 11 3.13 24.44 21.55
C ILE A 11 2.91 23.05 20.94
N GLU A 12 3.20 21.98 21.68
CA GLU A 12 2.97 20.60 21.22
C GLU A 12 1.50 20.33 20.90
N GLN A 13 0.58 20.82 21.75
CA GLN A 13 -0.87 20.70 21.50
C GLN A 13 -1.32 21.50 20.27
N GLN A 14 -0.80 22.71 20.09
CA GLN A 14 -1.09 23.53 18.91
C GLN A 14 -0.59 22.86 17.63
N VAL A 15 0.63 22.32 17.65
CA VAL A 15 1.22 21.60 16.51
C VAL A 15 0.42 20.34 16.19
N ARG A 16 0.09 19.52 17.19
CA ARG A 16 -0.75 18.32 16.99
C ARG A 16 -2.09 18.66 16.38
N SER A 17 -2.81 19.65 16.93
CA SER A 17 -4.16 20.01 16.45
C SER A 17 -4.20 20.43 14.97
N ARG A 18 -3.14 21.07 14.47
CA ARG A 18 -3.02 21.44 13.05
C ARG A 18 -2.85 20.22 12.15
N MET A 19 -2.09 19.22 12.60
CA MET A 19 -1.81 18.00 11.85
C MET A 19 -2.89 16.91 11.98
N THR A 20 -3.74 16.98 13.01
CA THR A 20 -4.83 16.01 13.22
C THR A 20 -5.75 15.98 12.00
N LEU A 21 -6.02 14.79 11.49
CA LEU A 21 -6.92 14.57 10.37
C LEU A 21 -8.28 14.14 10.89
N THR A 22 -9.34 14.63 10.24
CA THR A 22 -10.71 14.22 10.52
C THR A 22 -11.21 13.27 9.43
N SER A 23 -12.26 12.52 9.72
CA SER A 23 -12.93 11.68 8.70
C SER A 23 -13.40 12.49 7.49
N ALA A 24 -13.74 13.77 7.68
CA ALA A 24 -14.13 14.67 6.61
C ALA A 24 -12.93 15.11 5.73
N ASP A 25 -11.71 15.10 6.25
CA ASP A 25 -10.49 15.37 5.48
C ASP A 25 -10.09 14.18 4.61
N LEU A 26 -10.40 12.97 5.07
CA LEU A 26 -10.05 11.71 4.41
C LEU A 26 -11.14 11.25 3.42
N LYS A 27 -12.38 11.69 3.61
CA LYS A 27 -13.50 11.37 2.72
C LYS A 27 -13.29 12.02 1.35
N GLY A 28 -13.39 11.21 0.30
CA GLY A 28 -13.23 11.68 -1.08
C GLY A 28 -11.78 11.70 -1.58
N ILE A 29 -10.79 11.50 -0.69
CA ILE A 29 -9.40 11.33 -1.09
C ILE A 29 -9.26 10.06 -1.91
N GLN A 30 -8.71 10.22 -3.11
CA GLN A 30 -8.33 9.11 -3.96
C GLN A 30 -6.85 8.80 -3.74
N ILE A 31 -6.52 7.52 -3.75
CA ILE A 31 -5.15 7.08 -3.81
C ILE A 31 -4.90 6.20 -5.03
N LYS A 32 -3.69 6.36 -5.54
CA LYS A 32 -3.10 5.61 -6.63
C LYS A 32 -2.20 4.55 -6.04
N SER A 33 -2.45 3.31 -6.39
CA SER A 33 -1.60 2.22 -5.97
C SER A 33 -0.26 2.23 -6.72
N PRO A 34 0.81 1.70 -6.12
CA PRO A 34 2.12 1.68 -6.77
C PRO A 34 2.04 0.96 -8.12
N GLY A 35 2.67 1.55 -9.15
CA GLY A 35 2.66 1.05 -10.53
C GLY A 35 1.42 1.33 -11.38
N SER A 36 0.27 1.69 -10.80
CA SER A 36 -0.95 1.89 -11.59
C SER A 36 -1.12 3.35 -12.00
N ALA A 37 -0.79 3.71 -13.25
CA ALA A 37 -0.89 5.08 -13.74
C ALA A 37 -2.34 5.64 -13.75
N LYS A 38 -3.35 4.77 -13.85
CA LYS A 38 -4.74 5.15 -14.15
C LYS A 38 -5.77 4.74 -13.10
N LEU A 39 -5.45 3.78 -12.21
CA LEU A 39 -6.42 3.29 -11.23
C LEU A 39 -6.24 4.02 -9.90
N THR A 40 -7.19 4.88 -9.61
CA THR A 40 -7.36 5.51 -8.32
C THR A 40 -8.53 4.88 -7.59
N LYS A 41 -8.39 4.65 -6.28
CA LYS A 41 -9.45 4.14 -5.42
C LYS A 41 -9.61 5.07 -4.22
N PRO A 42 -10.81 5.18 -3.62
CA PRO A 42 -10.97 5.92 -2.39
C PRO A 42 -10.02 5.39 -1.29
N LEU A 43 -9.41 6.31 -0.53
CA LEU A 43 -8.51 5.99 0.59
C LEU A 43 -9.19 5.09 1.63
N LEU A 44 -10.45 5.39 1.95
CA LEU A 44 -11.25 4.62 2.92
C LEU A 44 -11.66 3.22 2.41
N GLN A 45 -11.42 2.91 1.13
CA GLN A 45 -11.73 1.61 0.52
C GLN A 45 -10.48 0.76 0.29
N GLN A 46 -9.35 1.10 0.94
CA GLN A 46 -8.12 0.33 0.81
C GLN A 46 -8.19 -0.94 1.63
N SER A 47 -8.60 -2.02 0.97
CA SER A 47 -8.21 -3.36 1.37
C SER A 47 -6.73 -3.51 1.05
N GLY A 48 -5.90 -3.82 2.04
CA GLY A 48 -4.50 -4.09 1.76
C GLY A 48 -4.32 -5.26 0.78
N MET A 49 -3.11 -5.40 0.21
CA MET A 49 -2.69 -6.66 -0.38
C MET A 49 -2.71 -7.75 0.69
N SER A 50 -3.86 -8.42 0.79
CA SER A 50 -3.99 -9.65 1.53
C SER A 50 -3.67 -10.80 0.60
N LEU A 51 -2.64 -11.58 0.92
CA LEU A 51 -2.37 -12.85 0.25
C LEU A 51 -3.39 -13.93 0.63
N SER A 52 -4.30 -13.63 1.58
CA SER A 52 -5.48 -14.45 1.86
C SER A 52 -6.58 -14.27 0.80
N TRP A 53 -6.52 -13.20 0.00
CA TRP A 53 -7.52 -12.87 -1.00
C TRP A 53 -6.90 -12.81 -2.39
N TRP A 54 -6.87 -13.96 -3.06
CA TRP A 54 -6.40 -14.06 -4.45
C TRP A 54 -7.39 -13.41 -5.42
N PRO A 55 -6.93 -12.69 -6.46
CA PRO A 55 -7.77 -12.33 -7.61
C PRO A 55 -8.44 -13.56 -8.22
N ASP A 56 -9.64 -13.40 -8.80
CA ASP A 56 -10.45 -14.54 -9.25
C ASP A 56 -9.71 -15.43 -10.25
N HIS A 57 -8.94 -14.86 -11.18
CA HIS A 57 -8.16 -15.68 -12.12
C HIS A 57 -7.11 -16.54 -11.41
N LEU A 58 -6.50 -16.04 -10.34
CA LEU A 58 -5.52 -16.81 -9.56
C LEU A 58 -6.16 -17.80 -8.60
N ARG A 59 -7.50 -17.86 -8.50
CA ARG A 59 -8.20 -18.86 -7.68
C ARG A 59 -8.34 -20.20 -8.38
N SER A 60 -8.18 -20.22 -9.70
CA SER A 60 -8.35 -21.43 -10.50
C SER A 60 -7.33 -22.52 -10.11
N PRO A 61 -7.70 -23.81 -10.22
CA PRO A 61 -6.84 -24.93 -9.82
C PRO A 61 -5.48 -24.96 -10.52
N GLU A 62 -5.38 -24.45 -11.76
CA GLU A 62 -4.11 -24.35 -12.48
C GLU A 62 -3.04 -23.50 -11.76
N PHE A 63 -3.44 -22.68 -10.78
CA PHE A 63 -2.54 -21.84 -10.00
C PHE A 63 -2.27 -22.37 -8.58
N ASP A 64 -2.78 -23.53 -8.20
CA ASP A 64 -2.61 -24.07 -6.83
C ASP A 64 -1.13 -24.25 -6.47
N VAL A 65 -0.38 -24.97 -7.31
CA VAL A 65 1.05 -25.21 -7.08
C VAL A 65 1.87 -23.92 -6.96
N PRO A 66 1.82 -22.96 -7.91
CA PRO A 66 2.56 -21.72 -7.77
C PRO A 66 2.06 -20.84 -6.61
N ARG A 67 0.77 -20.87 -6.27
CA ARG A 67 0.24 -20.17 -5.09
C ARG A 67 0.80 -20.74 -3.79
N GLU A 68 0.78 -22.05 -3.61
CA GLU A 68 1.33 -22.69 -2.41
C GLU A 68 2.83 -22.45 -2.27
N ARG A 69 3.57 -22.51 -3.39
CA ARG A 69 4.99 -22.14 -3.38
C ARG A 69 5.22 -20.69 -2.92
N LEU A 70 4.40 -19.76 -3.40
CA LEU A 70 4.47 -18.36 -2.98
C LEU A 70 4.09 -18.18 -1.51
N LYS A 71 3.04 -18.85 -1.02
CA LYS A 71 2.64 -18.83 0.40
C LYS A 71 3.78 -19.31 1.30
N ASN A 72 4.41 -20.43 0.95
CA ASN A 72 5.53 -20.98 1.71
C ASN A 72 6.72 -20.05 1.75
N ALA A 73 7.07 -19.42 0.61
CA ALA A 73 8.14 -18.44 0.56
C ALA A 73 7.83 -17.18 1.39
N VAL A 74 6.56 -16.76 1.42
CA VAL A 74 6.10 -15.65 2.27
C VAL A 74 6.15 -16.01 3.75
N ILE A 75 5.81 -17.25 4.13
CA ILE A 75 5.95 -17.71 5.52
C ILE A 75 7.41 -17.63 5.94
N LYS A 76 8.34 -18.11 5.10
CA LYS A 76 9.78 -18.02 5.35
C LYS A 76 10.26 -16.58 5.48
N ILE A 77 9.91 -15.68 4.56
CA ILE A 77 10.37 -14.28 4.66
C ILE A 77 9.83 -13.61 5.92
N ASN A 78 8.56 -13.89 6.29
CA ASN A 78 7.92 -13.30 7.46
C ASN A 78 8.51 -13.78 8.79
N GLN A 79 9.31 -14.85 8.82
CA GLN A 79 10.07 -15.24 10.01
C GLN A 79 11.14 -14.21 10.38
N PHE A 80 11.64 -13.47 9.38
CA PHE A 80 12.64 -12.40 9.55
C PHE A 80 11.98 -11.01 9.70
N ALA A 81 10.65 -10.94 9.86
CA ALA A 81 9.95 -9.68 9.98
C ALA A 81 10.20 -9.03 11.35
N GLY A 82 10.94 -7.90 11.34
CA GLY A 82 11.35 -7.19 12.55
C GLY A 82 12.86 -7.25 12.82
N ASP A 83 13.58 -8.11 12.10
CA ASP A 83 15.04 -8.12 12.09
C ASP A 83 15.57 -7.12 11.03
N ASP A 84 16.72 -6.51 11.31
CA ASP A 84 17.41 -5.58 10.39
C ASP A 84 18.15 -6.30 9.25
N THR A 85 18.05 -7.64 9.18
CA THR A 85 18.74 -8.45 8.17
C THR A 85 17.78 -9.43 7.51
N ILE A 86 17.59 -9.30 6.20
CA ILE A 86 16.89 -10.31 5.39
C ILE A 86 17.85 -11.45 5.06
N GLU A 87 17.43 -12.69 5.26
CA GLU A 87 18.14 -13.85 4.72
C GLU A 87 18.06 -13.84 3.18
N PHE A 88 19.23 -13.80 2.53
CA PHE A 88 19.34 -13.75 1.07
C PHE A 88 18.60 -14.90 0.36
N GLU A 89 18.69 -16.11 0.91
CA GLU A 89 18.05 -17.28 0.32
C GLU A 89 16.52 -17.23 0.46
N ALA A 90 15.97 -16.73 1.57
CA ALA A 90 14.53 -16.52 1.73
C ALA A 90 13.99 -15.51 0.72
N LEU A 91 14.69 -14.39 0.51
CA LEU A 91 14.31 -13.37 -0.47
C LEU A 91 14.39 -13.91 -1.91
N LYS A 92 15.43 -14.70 -2.21
CA LYS A 92 15.60 -15.36 -3.51
C LYS A 92 14.48 -16.36 -3.78
N GLU A 93 14.10 -17.17 -2.79
CA GLU A 93 13.00 -18.13 -2.90
C GLU A 93 11.66 -17.42 -3.17
N LEU A 94 11.40 -16.34 -2.44
CA LEU A 94 10.22 -15.48 -2.64
C LEU A 94 10.17 -14.89 -4.05
N ARG A 95 11.31 -14.39 -4.56
CA ARG A 95 11.42 -13.87 -5.92
C ARG A 95 11.13 -14.95 -6.97
N LEU A 96 11.67 -16.15 -6.79
CA LEU A 96 11.46 -17.28 -7.70
C LEU A 96 10.01 -17.75 -7.68
N ALA A 97 9.39 -17.84 -6.50
CA ALA A 97 7.98 -18.22 -6.36
C ALA A 97 7.04 -17.20 -7.02
N SER A 98 7.30 -15.90 -6.82
CA SER A 98 6.56 -14.81 -7.47
C SER A 98 6.70 -14.85 -8.99
N ALA A 99 7.92 -15.05 -9.51
CA ALA A 99 8.18 -15.18 -10.93
C ALA A 99 7.47 -16.41 -11.54
N ALA A 100 7.48 -17.55 -10.85
CA ALA A 100 6.78 -18.75 -11.29
C ALA A 100 5.26 -18.55 -11.37
N LEU A 101 4.66 -17.87 -10.39
CA LEU A 101 3.23 -17.53 -10.42
C LEU A 101 2.90 -16.59 -11.58
N SER A 102 3.72 -15.54 -11.78
CA SER A 102 3.54 -14.61 -12.89
C SER A 102 3.68 -15.29 -14.25
N GLN A 103 4.65 -16.17 -14.41
CA GLN A 103 4.85 -16.95 -15.63
C GLN A 103 3.67 -17.89 -15.90
N ALA A 104 3.19 -18.62 -14.88
CA ALA A 104 2.01 -19.46 -15.00
C ALA A 104 0.79 -18.64 -15.44
N TYR A 105 0.60 -17.46 -14.84
CA TYR A 105 -0.49 -16.55 -15.21
C TYR A 105 -0.39 -16.09 -16.67
N MET A 106 0.78 -15.62 -17.11
CA MET A 106 0.98 -15.14 -18.47
C MET A 106 0.89 -16.24 -19.52
N SER A 107 1.20 -17.48 -19.15
CA SER A 107 1.00 -18.65 -20.01
C SER A 107 -0.49 -18.93 -20.24
N GLN A 108 -1.31 -18.80 -19.20
CA GLN A 108 -2.75 -19.08 -19.26
C GLN A 108 -3.56 -17.88 -19.82
N TYR A 109 -3.10 -16.67 -19.53
CA TYR A 109 -3.71 -15.42 -19.94
C TYR A 109 -2.68 -14.56 -20.69
N PRO A 110 -2.31 -14.93 -21.93
CA PRO A 110 -1.36 -14.15 -22.71
C PRO A 110 -1.96 -12.78 -23.09
N PRO A 111 -1.13 -11.75 -23.33
CA PRO A 111 -1.59 -10.40 -23.67
C PRO A 111 -2.53 -10.34 -24.88
N SER A 112 -2.39 -11.28 -25.83
CA SER A 112 -3.26 -11.41 -27.00
C SER A 112 -4.70 -11.75 -26.61
N ARG A 113 -4.91 -12.50 -25.53
CA ARG A 113 -6.24 -12.93 -25.04
C ARG A 113 -7.07 -11.74 -24.56
N LYS A 114 -6.43 -10.65 -24.11
CA LYS A 114 -7.11 -9.43 -23.63
C LYS A 114 -8.11 -8.84 -24.63
N LYS A 115 -7.88 -9.02 -25.94
CA LYS A 115 -8.76 -8.48 -26.99
C LYS A 115 -10.09 -9.22 -27.12
N THR A 116 -10.16 -10.46 -26.64
CA THR A 116 -11.34 -11.33 -26.77
C THR A 116 -12.12 -11.48 -25.46
N LEU A 117 -11.68 -10.83 -24.38
CA LEU A 117 -12.33 -10.89 -23.08
C LEU A 117 -13.54 -9.96 -23.04
N SER A 118 -14.58 -10.37 -22.32
CA SER A 118 -15.65 -9.46 -21.93
C SER A 118 -15.12 -8.33 -21.04
N THR A 119 -15.93 -7.30 -20.84
CA THR A 119 -15.60 -6.18 -19.93
C THR A 119 -15.31 -6.68 -18.51
N ALA A 120 -16.10 -7.62 -17.99
CA ALA A 120 -15.92 -8.16 -16.65
C ALA A 120 -14.61 -8.95 -16.52
N GLU A 121 -14.31 -9.81 -17.50
CA GLU A 121 -13.06 -10.58 -17.54
C GLU A 121 -11.84 -9.68 -17.75
N THR A 122 -11.97 -8.62 -18.54
CA THR A 122 -10.92 -7.61 -18.72
C THR A 122 -10.59 -6.92 -17.38
N MET A 123 -11.60 -6.61 -16.57
CA MET A 123 -11.39 -6.03 -15.24
C MET A 123 -10.67 -7.01 -14.31
N GLN A 124 -11.00 -8.30 -14.36
CA GLN A 124 -10.32 -9.32 -13.56
C GLN A 124 -8.88 -9.57 -14.02
N TYR A 125 -8.64 -9.54 -15.33
CA TYR A 125 -7.32 -9.58 -15.92
C TYR A 125 -6.45 -8.44 -15.40
N ILE A 126 -6.95 -7.19 -15.51
CA ILE A 126 -6.23 -5.99 -15.02
C ILE A 126 -5.97 -6.08 -13.52
N ARG A 127 -6.97 -6.50 -12.71
CA ARG A 127 -6.79 -6.67 -11.26
C ARG A 127 -5.69 -7.68 -10.92
N THR A 128 -5.59 -8.74 -11.71
CA THR A 128 -4.58 -9.78 -11.49
C THR A 128 -3.19 -9.29 -11.89
N GLU A 129 -3.06 -8.60 -13.03
CA GLU A 129 -1.80 -7.94 -13.41
C GLU A 129 -1.33 -6.94 -12.35
N ASP A 130 -2.24 -6.09 -11.86
CA ASP A 130 -1.95 -5.14 -10.78
C ASP A 130 -1.49 -5.85 -9.51
N PHE A 131 -2.12 -6.97 -9.15
CA PHE A 131 -1.71 -7.77 -7.99
C PHE A 131 -0.29 -8.31 -8.15
N LEU A 132 0.04 -8.91 -9.30
CA LEU A 132 1.37 -9.46 -9.59
C LEU A 132 2.43 -8.35 -9.66
N ALA A 133 2.11 -7.20 -10.25
CA ALA A 133 3.00 -6.05 -10.33
C ALA A 133 3.33 -5.50 -8.94
N ARG A 134 2.32 -5.34 -8.07
CA ARG A 134 2.55 -4.91 -6.68
C ARG A 134 3.36 -5.95 -5.91
N LEU A 135 3.09 -7.24 -6.10
CA LEU A 135 3.85 -8.32 -5.46
C LEU A 135 5.34 -8.20 -5.83
N PHE A 136 5.64 -8.00 -7.11
CA PHE A 136 7.01 -7.79 -7.58
C PHE A 136 7.65 -6.54 -6.97
N GLN A 137 6.93 -5.42 -6.93
CA GLN A 137 7.43 -4.17 -6.33
C GLN A 137 7.72 -4.31 -4.84
N THR A 138 6.88 -5.02 -4.08
CA THR A 138 7.14 -5.32 -2.67
C THR A 138 8.44 -6.10 -2.50
N ILE A 139 8.66 -7.12 -3.33
CA ILE A 139 9.89 -7.93 -3.30
C ILE A 139 11.12 -7.07 -3.66
N GLN A 140 11.01 -6.19 -4.66
CA GLN A 140 12.10 -5.28 -5.03
C GLN A 140 12.42 -4.31 -3.91
N ARG A 141 11.40 -3.74 -3.25
CA ARG A 141 11.62 -2.85 -2.11
C ARG A 141 12.36 -3.56 -0.99
N MET A 142 11.96 -4.78 -0.63
CA MET A 142 12.65 -5.58 0.39
C MET A 142 14.12 -5.78 0.05
N ARG A 143 14.41 -6.10 -1.22
CA ARG A 143 15.78 -6.25 -1.70
C ARG A 143 16.57 -4.95 -1.56
N ASP A 144 15.98 -3.83 -1.96
CA ASP A 144 16.68 -2.54 -2.03
C ASP A 144 16.87 -1.91 -0.64
N THR A 145 15.96 -2.16 0.31
CA THR A 145 16.02 -1.62 1.67
C THR A 145 16.69 -2.54 2.67
N GLY A 146 16.78 -3.85 2.37
CA GLY A 146 17.23 -4.85 3.33
C GLY A 146 16.29 -5.03 4.53
N LYS A 147 15.05 -4.51 4.46
CA LYS A 147 14.05 -4.62 5.52
C LYS A 147 12.91 -5.53 5.12
N VAL A 148 12.62 -6.55 5.93
CA VAL A 148 11.42 -7.37 5.76
C VAL A 148 10.21 -6.62 6.32
N GLU A 149 9.42 -6.04 5.43
CA GLU A 149 8.04 -5.66 5.75
C GLU A 149 7.17 -6.94 5.76
N ARG A 150 6.24 -7.11 6.70
CA ARG A 150 5.37 -8.28 6.69
C ARG A 150 4.56 -8.35 5.39
N MET A 151 4.82 -9.36 4.56
CA MET A 151 4.06 -9.60 3.32
C MET A 151 2.70 -10.20 3.63
N GLY A 152 1.67 -9.75 2.89
CA GLY A 152 0.28 -10.14 3.13
C GLY A 152 -0.44 -9.28 4.17
N THR A 153 0.28 -8.34 4.80
CA THR A 153 -0.28 -7.25 5.59
C THR A 153 0.13 -5.93 4.99
N SER A 154 -0.30 -5.64 3.77
CA SER A 154 -0.58 -4.22 3.51
C SER A 154 -1.64 -3.86 4.55
N GLN A 155 -1.27 -2.99 5.47
CA GLN A 155 -2.17 -2.65 6.56
C GLN A 155 -3.37 -2.00 5.89
N PRO A 156 -4.59 -2.56 6.04
CA PRO A 156 -5.78 -1.86 5.58
C PRO A 156 -5.75 -0.45 6.15
N PHE A 157 -6.24 0.51 5.38
CA PHE A 157 -6.29 1.87 5.90
C PHE A 157 -7.24 1.90 7.10
N ASP A 158 -6.69 2.04 8.30
CA ASP A 158 -7.41 2.23 9.54
C ASP A 158 -7.43 3.71 9.88
N ILE A 159 -8.62 4.29 10.03
CA ILE A 159 -8.76 5.72 10.23
C ILE A 159 -8.19 6.19 11.57
N ASP A 160 -8.35 5.39 12.63
CA ASP A 160 -7.93 5.77 13.98
C ASP A 160 -6.42 5.60 14.15
N ARG A 161 -5.83 4.66 13.42
CA ARG A 161 -4.38 4.37 13.49
C ARG A 161 -3.57 5.10 12.43
N HIS A 162 -4.07 5.23 11.22
CA HIS A 162 -3.33 5.76 10.06
C HIS A 162 -3.88 7.11 9.59
N GLY A 163 -5.17 7.36 9.84
CA GLY A 163 -5.86 8.60 9.51
C GLY A 163 -5.94 9.60 10.67
N ALA A 164 -5.26 9.38 11.80
CA ALA A 164 -5.33 10.27 12.95
C ALA A 164 -4.61 11.61 12.71
N ASP A 165 -3.52 11.61 11.95
CA ASP A 165 -2.75 12.81 11.63
C ASP A 165 -2.01 12.67 10.29
N ALA A 166 -1.59 13.80 9.72
CA ALA A 166 -0.92 13.86 8.43
C ALA A 166 0.39 13.05 8.39
N ALA A 167 1.14 12.98 9.48
CA ALA A 167 2.40 12.23 9.54
C ALA A 167 2.17 10.72 9.48
N LYS A 168 1.17 10.22 10.20
CA LYS A 168 0.77 8.80 10.16
C LYS A 168 0.20 8.42 8.81
N LEU A 169 -0.59 9.29 8.19
CA LEU A 169 -1.06 9.08 6.82
C LEU A 169 0.12 8.99 5.86
N ALA A 170 1.08 9.93 5.93
CA ALA A 170 2.29 9.92 5.12
C ALA A 170 3.07 8.61 5.28
N THR A 171 3.26 8.18 6.53
CA THR A 171 3.99 6.97 6.90
C THR A 171 3.32 5.73 6.32
N TRP A 172 2.00 5.61 6.51
CA TRP A 172 1.24 4.51 5.94
C TRP A 172 1.30 4.52 4.42
N MET A 173 1.21 5.70 3.79
CA MET A 173 1.30 5.82 2.33
C MET A 173 2.66 5.39 1.80
N LEU A 174 3.75 5.80 2.46
CA LEU A 174 5.13 5.40 2.14
C LEU A 174 5.31 3.89 2.29
N GLN A 175 4.89 3.31 3.42
CA GLN A 175 4.96 1.87 3.69
C GLN A 175 4.16 1.06 2.66
N ASN A 176 2.99 1.54 2.25
CA ASN A 176 2.15 0.86 1.26
C ASN A 176 2.50 1.23 -0.19
N GLY A 177 3.46 2.13 -0.42
CA GLY A 177 3.84 2.65 -1.73
C GLY A 177 2.70 3.36 -2.48
N VAL A 178 1.68 3.83 -1.78
CA VAL A 178 0.53 4.48 -2.39
C VAL A 178 0.79 5.98 -2.48
N SER A 179 0.29 6.63 -3.54
CA SER A 179 0.37 8.08 -3.70
C SER A 179 -1.03 8.67 -3.80
N PHE A 180 -1.19 9.98 -3.64
CA PHE A 180 -2.47 10.60 -3.92
C PHE A 180 -2.85 10.44 -5.40
N GLY A 181 -4.11 10.11 -5.64
CA GLY A 181 -4.75 10.17 -6.95
C GLY A 181 -5.24 11.58 -7.24
N LYS A 182 -5.69 11.83 -8.47
CA LYS A 182 -6.35 13.10 -8.82
C LYS A 182 -7.67 13.25 -8.06
N PRO A 183 -8.05 14.47 -7.65
CA PRO A 183 -9.37 14.72 -7.09
C PRO A 183 -10.46 14.42 -8.13
N VAL A 184 -11.57 13.86 -7.65
CA VAL A 184 -12.82 13.75 -8.41
C VAL A 184 -13.60 15.06 -8.20
N PRO A 185 -14.35 15.57 -9.20
CA PRO A 185 -15.18 16.77 -9.03
C PRO A 185 -16.01 16.74 -7.75
N GLY A 186 -15.94 17.81 -6.95
CA GLY A 186 -16.64 17.94 -5.66
C GLY A 186 -15.82 17.53 -4.43
N ASN A 187 -14.62 16.96 -4.60
CA ASN A 187 -13.72 16.59 -3.49
C ASN A 187 -12.50 17.53 -3.34
N GLU A 188 -12.45 18.65 -4.07
CA GLU A 188 -11.32 19.59 -4.08
C GLU A 188 -11.03 20.15 -2.69
N ALA A 189 -12.09 20.44 -1.92
CA ALA A 189 -11.95 20.95 -0.57
C ALA A 189 -11.23 19.98 0.37
N ALA A 190 -11.45 18.66 0.22
CA ALA A 190 -10.75 17.65 1.01
C ALA A 190 -9.24 17.65 0.69
N TYR A 191 -8.89 17.70 -0.60
CA TYR A 191 -7.49 17.79 -1.03
C TYR A 191 -6.81 19.07 -0.56
N SER A 192 -7.51 20.21 -0.62
CA SER A 192 -6.99 21.48 -0.14
C SER A 192 -6.68 21.43 1.36
N ARG A 193 -7.59 20.89 2.18
CA ARG A 193 -7.36 20.73 3.63
C ARG A 193 -6.20 19.80 3.92
N LEU A 194 -6.12 18.68 3.20
CA LEU A 194 -5.01 17.73 3.34
C LEU A 194 -3.67 18.39 3.00
N PHE A 195 -3.61 19.13 1.89
CA PHE A 195 -2.40 19.84 1.46
C PHE A 195 -1.90 20.82 2.53
N THR A 196 -2.77 21.63 3.12
CA THR A 196 -2.39 22.55 4.21
C THR A 196 -1.76 21.79 5.38
N LYS A 197 -2.35 20.67 5.79
CA LYS A 197 -1.83 19.86 6.90
C LYS A 197 -0.47 19.21 6.59
N PHE A 198 -0.25 18.81 5.34
CA PHE A 198 1.05 18.30 4.88
C PHE A 198 2.11 19.40 4.76
N ALA A 199 1.72 20.61 4.35
CA ALA A 199 2.60 21.76 4.31
C ALA A 199 3.06 22.17 5.73
N ASP A 200 2.15 22.13 6.71
CA ASP A 200 2.49 22.35 8.12
C ASP A 200 3.47 21.29 8.64
N LEU A 201 3.27 20.01 8.28
CA LEU A 201 4.21 18.94 8.59
C LEU A 201 5.60 19.20 7.99
N TYR A 202 5.66 19.61 6.73
CA TYR A 202 6.92 19.93 6.05
C TYR A 202 7.65 21.10 6.73
N GLY A 203 6.94 22.17 7.08
CA GLY A 203 7.52 23.33 7.77
C GLY A 203 8.09 23.01 9.16
N LEU A 204 7.64 21.93 9.80
CA LEU A 204 8.13 21.49 11.12
C LEU A 204 9.30 20.52 11.04
N VAL A 205 9.40 19.73 9.96
CA VAL A 205 10.42 18.68 9.81
C VAL A 205 11.58 19.12 8.91
N GLY A 206 11.32 20.02 7.97
CA GLY A 206 12.29 20.52 6.98
C GLY A 206 12.90 21.89 7.31
N GLY A 207 12.67 22.41 8.52
CA GLY A 207 13.24 23.65 9.04
C GLY A 207 14.48 23.43 9.88
#